data_AF-A0A2S2P950-F1
#
_entry.id   AF-A0A2S2P950-F1
#
_cell.length_a   1.000
_cell.length_b   1.000
_cell.length_c   1.000
_cell.angle_alpha   90.00
_cell.angle_beta   90.00
_cell.angle_gamma   90.00
#
_symmetry.space_group_name_H-M   'P 1'
#
loop_
_entity.id
_entity.type
_entity.pdbx_description
1 polymer ?
#
loop_
_entity_poly.entity_id
_entity_poly.type
_entity_poly.pdbx_seq_one_letter_code
_entity_poly.pdbx_strand_id
1 'polypeptide(L)'
;KSRPHWLHSLDNYPTMQRSNDDWFIIFTPQNLGELQSIHIWHDNYGTNPDWYCQEIIVTEVRNNKLWVFEVEQWFSIRESTRNIEHTIYTSNSLNNWTKKTRKNVEMGIRENHLWASVFIRHPRSPITRCQRLSVMLCTILCLMLSSMMFYEKVHTNE
;
A
#
# COMPACT_ATOMS: atom_id res chain seq x y z
N LYS A 1 15.04 -5.82 24.15
CA LYS A 1 13.56 -5.79 24.03
C LYS A 1 13.10 -4.33 24.09
N SER A 2 12.30 -3.88 23.13
CA SER A 2 11.76 -2.50 23.13
C SER A 2 10.60 -2.36 24.12
N ARG A 3 10.34 -1.12 24.58
CA ARG A 3 9.07 -0.74 25.22
C ARG A 3 7.92 -0.75 24.20
N PRO A 4 6.66 -0.86 24.64
CA PRO A 4 5.51 -0.69 23.75
C PRO A 4 5.49 0.71 23.16
N HIS A 5 5.13 0.81 21.89
CA HIS A 5 4.99 2.06 21.15
C HIS A 5 3.56 2.18 20.68
N TRP A 6 2.93 3.32 20.98
CA TRP A 6 1.59 3.62 20.52
C TRP A 6 1.67 4.18 19.11
N LEU A 7 1.05 3.47 18.17
CA LEU A 7 0.97 3.91 16.78
C LEU A 7 -0.37 4.61 16.60
N HIS A 8 -0.34 5.93 16.59
CA HIS A 8 -1.52 6.75 16.34
C HIS A 8 -1.21 7.79 15.27
N SER A 9 -2.25 8.22 14.58
CA SER A 9 -2.18 9.37 13.68
C SER A 9 -1.87 10.64 14.46
N LEU A 10 -0.99 11.51 13.94
CA LEU A 10 -0.74 12.82 14.56
C LEU A 10 -1.89 13.81 14.29
N ASP A 11 -2.51 13.74 13.12
CA ASP A 11 -3.46 14.76 12.64
C ASP A 11 -4.91 14.23 12.55
N ASN A 12 -5.26 13.21 13.34
CA ASN A 12 -6.56 12.50 13.26
C ASN A 12 -6.90 11.94 11.87
N TYR A 13 -5.91 11.76 10.99
CA TYR A 13 -6.14 10.98 9.77
C TYR A 13 -6.45 9.53 10.13
N PRO A 14 -7.47 8.94 9.51
CA PRO A 14 -7.82 7.55 9.77
C PRO A 14 -6.70 6.63 9.29
N THR A 15 -6.16 5.83 10.20
CA THR A 15 -5.12 4.82 9.95
C THR A 15 -5.72 3.42 9.91
N MET A 16 -4.93 2.46 9.42
CA MET A 16 -5.29 1.04 9.26
C MET A 16 -6.52 0.83 8.38
N GLN A 17 -6.72 1.72 7.40
CA GLN A 17 -7.83 1.60 6.47
C GLN A 17 -7.62 0.45 5.48
N ARG A 18 -8.73 -0.12 5.01
CA ARG A 18 -8.72 -1.17 3.98
C ARG A 18 -7.97 -0.69 2.75
N SER A 19 -7.08 -1.53 2.23
CA SER A 19 -6.29 -1.27 1.02
C SER A 19 -5.38 -0.03 1.13
N ASN A 20 -5.04 0.37 2.36
CA ASN A 20 -4.06 1.41 2.63
C ASN A 20 -2.86 0.79 3.36
N ASP A 21 -1.69 1.38 3.15
CA ASP A 21 -0.49 1.17 3.94
C ASP A 21 -0.28 2.39 4.84
N ASP A 22 0.15 2.21 6.09
CA ASP A 22 0.35 3.30 7.04
C ASP A 22 1.78 3.28 7.59
N TRP A 23 2.39 4.46 7.66
CA TRP A 23 3.80 4.61 8.01
C TRP A 23 3.89 5.36 9.33
N PHE A 24 4.65 4.79 10.25
CA PHE A 24 4.86 5.35 11.57
C PHE A 24 6.36 5.48 11.85
N ILE A 25 6.73 6.60 12.48
CA ILE A 25 8.10 6.83 12.92
C ILE A 25 8.17 6.52 14.41
N ILE A 26 9.05 5.61 14.79
CA ILE A 26 9.23 5.17 16.16
C ILE A 26 10.65 5.53 16.61
N PHE A 27 10.77 6.09 17.81
CA PHE A 27 12.06 6.38 18.42
C PHE A 27 12.37 5.38 19.53
N THR A 28 13.50 4.69 19.43
CA THR A 28 14.00 3.80 20.46
C THR A 28 15.22 4.42 21.14
N PRO A 29 15.32 4.41 22.48
CA PRO A 29 16.44 5.03 23.20
C PRO A 29 17.76 4.29 22.99
N GLN A 30 17.70 3.02 22.57
CA GLN A 30 18.87 2.18 22.30
C GLN A 30 18.71 1.52 20.93
N ASN A 31 19.83 1.11 20.35
CA ASN A 31 19.80 0.29 19.14
C ASN A 31 19.26 -1.11 19.49
N LEU A 32 18.24 -1.55 18.75
CA LEU A 32 17.63 -2.87 18.93
C LEU A 32 18.44 -4.01 18.31
N GLY A 33 19.41 -3.70 17.45
CA GLY A 33 20.21 -4.70 16.75
C GLY A 33 19.38 -5.44 15.69
N GLU A 34 19.65 -6.74 15.53
CA GLU A 34 18.93 -7.58 14.56
C GLU A 34 17.55 -7.97 15.10
N LEU A 35 16.49 -7.58 14.39
CA LEU A 35 15.12 -7.83 14.84
C LEU A 35 14.72 -9.29 14.58
N GLN A 36 14.43 -10.03 15.65
CA GLN A 36 14.00 -11.43 15.58
C GLN A 36 12.49 -11.62 15.60
N SER A 37 11.77 -10.73 16.27
CA SER A 37 10.31 -10.77 16.36
C SER A 37 9.74 -9.39 16.65
N ILE A 38 8.50 -9.19 16.25
CA ILE A 38 7.68 -8.04 16.62
C ILE A 38 6.43 -8.55 17.32
N HIS A 39 5.98 -7.77 18.29
CA HIS A 39 4.74 -8.02 19.00
C HIS A 39 3.79 -6.86 18.74
N ILE A 40 2.58 -7.17 18.30
CA ILE A 40 1.60 -6.20 17.83
C ILE A 40 0.29 -6.49 18.51
N TRP A 41 -0.37 -5.41 18.91
CA TRP A 41 -1.68 -5.44 19.52
C TRP A 41 -2.53 -4.32 18.91
N HIS A 42 -3.83 -4.58 18.76
CA HIS A 42 -4.81 -3.63 18.23
C HIS A 42 -5.89 -3.36 19.29
N ASP A 43 -6.28 -2.10 19.50
CA ASP A 43 -7.25 -1.73 20.55
C ASP A 43 -8.71 -2.04 20.19
N ASN A 44 -8.97 -2.41 18.94
CA ASN A 44 -10.28 -2.72 18.39
C ASN A 44 -11.30 -1.57 18.55
N TYR A 45 -10.84 -0.33 18.56
CA TYR A 45 -11.70 0.84 18.66
C TYR A 45 -12.39 1.18 17.32
N GLY A 46 -13.64 1.66 17.38
CA GLY A 46 -14.40 2.12 16.22
C GLY A 46 -15.55 1.20 15.80
N THR A 47 -16.20 1.52 14.67
CA THR A 47 -17.42 0.83 14.20
C THR A 47 -17.14 -0.49 13.49
N ASN A 48 -16.01 -0.58 12.78
CA ASN A 48 -15.61 -1.79 12.06
C ASN A 48 -14.09 -2.04 12.23
N PRO A 49 -13.68 -2.43 13.44
CA PRO A 49 -12.27 -2.45 13.86
C PRO A 49 -11.46 -3.66 13.35
N ASP A 50 -12.11 -4.60 12.66
CA ASP A 50 -11.43 -5.78 12.11
C ASP A 50 -10.37 -5.36 11.09
N TRP A 51 -9.13 -5.72 11.37
CA TRP A 51 -7.99 -5.31 10.56
C TRP A 51 -7.22 -6.51 10.05
N TYR A 52 -7.10 -6.65 8.74
CA TYR A 52 -6.22 -7.63 8.11
C TYR A 52 -4.85 -7.01 7.88
N CYS A 53 -3.83 -7.57 8.53
CA CYS A 53 -2.45 -7.19 8.30
C CYS A 53 -1.80 -8.20 7.36
N GLN A 54 -1.39 -7.73 6.17
CA GLN A 54 -0.67 -8.57 5.23
C GLN A 54 0.81 -8.68 5.61
N GLU A 55 1.49 -7.54 5.75
CA GLU A 55 2.92 -7.48 6.02
C GLU A 55 3.27 -6.22 6.83
N ILE A 56 4.39 -6.29 7.55
CA ILE A 56 4.95 -5.16 8.28
C ILE A 56 6.42 -5.04 7.94
N ILE A 57 6.80 -3.82 7.55
CA ILE A 57 8.16 -3.50 7.14
C ILE A 57 8.74 -2.56 8.18
N VAL A 58 9.83 -3.00 8.82
CA VAL A 58 10.58 -2.18 9.77
C VAL A 58 11.87 -1.76 9.10
N THR A 59 12.15 -0.46 9.06
CA THR A 59 13.37 0.10 8.47
C THR A 59 14.16 0.88 9.50
N GLU A 60 15.43 0.51 9.71
CA GLU A 60 16.37 1.28 10.52
C GLU A 60 16.94 2.43 9.67
N VAL A 61 16.58 3.66 10.02
CA VAL A 61 16.98 4.88 9.28
C VAL A 61 18.49 5.08 9.21
N ARG A 62 19.24 4.67 10.24
CA ARG A 62 20.68 4.94 10.34
C ARG A 62 21.51 4.08 9.37
N ASN A 63 21.19 2.79 9.28
CA ASN A 63 21.97 1.81 8.52
C ASN A 63 21.23 1.30 7.27
N ASN A 64 20.03 1.82 6.99
CA ASN A 64 19.12 1.35 5.93
C ASN A 64 18.89 -0.18 5.96
N LYS A 65 18.89 -0.77 7.17
CA LYS A 65 18.50 -2.16 7.34
C LYS A 65 16.98 -2.27 7.29
N LEU A 66 16.49 -3.34 6.65
CA LEU A 66 15.07 -3.57 6.46
C LEU A 66 14.73 -4.99 6.89
N TRP A 67 13.70 -5.11 7.73
CA TRP A 67 13.13 -6.37 8.17
C TRP A 67 11.69 -6.45 7.69
N VAL A 68 11.33 -7.58 7.08
CA VAL A 68 9.97 -7.85 6.62
C VAL A 68 9.36 -8.93 7.50
N PHE A 69 8.22 -8.61 8.09
CA PHE A 69 7.42 -9.54 8.88
C PHE A 69 6.15 -9.85 8.09
N GLU A 70 6.04 -11.11 7.65
CA GLU A 70 4.86 -11.61 6.95
C GLU A 70 3.82 -12.02 7.99
N VAL A 71 2.69 -11.30 8.03
CA VAL A 71 1.66 -11.47 9.07
C VAL A 71 0.51 -12.31 8.52
N GLU A 72 -0.03 -11.94 7.36
CA GLU A 72 -1.15 -12.58 6.64
C GLU A 72 -2.33 -13.01 7.55
N GLN A 73 -2.65 -12.24 8.60
CA GLN A 73 -3.62 -12.59 9.65
C GLN A 73 -4.58 -11.43 9.97
N TRP A 74 -5.76 -11.80 10.47
CA TRP A 74 -6.79 -10.87 10.95
C TRP A 74 -6.62 -10.59 12.45
N PHE A 75 -6.62 -9.30 12.80
CA PHE A 75 -6.75 -8.79 14.16
C PHE A 75 -8.24 -8.46 14.38
N SER A 76 -8.97 -9.37 14.99
CA SER A 76 -10.41 -9.24 15.25
C SER A 76 -10.81 -9.87 16.58
N ILE A 77 -11.86 -9.34 17.20
CA ILE A 77 -12.48 -9.89 18.42
C ILE A 77 -13.61 -10.88 18.09
N ARG A 78 -14.17 -10.84 16.88
CA ARG A 78 -15.37 -11.60 16.51
C ARG A 78 -15.04 -13.07 16.21
N GLU A 79 -15.02 -13.83 17.30
CA GLU A 79 -15.70 -15.13 17.42
C GLU A 79 -15.01 -16.42 16.93
N SER A 80 -13.75 -16.40 16.47
CA SER A 80 -12.99 -17.67 16.34
C SER A 80 -11.48 -17.58 16.59
N THR A 81 -10.85 -16.45 16.25
CA THR A 81 -9.44 -16.18 16.52
C THR A 81 -9.36 -15.05 17.54
N ARG A 82 -9.37 -15.39 18.83
CA ARG A 82 -9.34 -14.45 19.96
C ARG A 82 -7.96 -13.78 20.14
N ASN A 83 -7.28 -13.49 19.04
CA ASN A 83 -5.89 -13.05 19.01
C ASN A 83 -5.88 -11.59 18.59
N ILE A 84 -6.09 -10.72 19.57
CA ILE A 84 -5.93 -9.27 19.41
C ILE A 84 -4.44 -8.91 19.37
N GLU A 85 -3.61 -9.82 19.89
CA GLU A 85 -2.16 -9.73 19.91
C GLU A 85 -1.51 -10.86 19.12
N HIS A 86 -0.45 -10.53 18.38
CA HIS A 86 0.33 -11.49 17.62
C HIS A 86 1.82 -11.20 17.81
N THR A 87 2.58 -12.25 18.08
CA THR A 87 4.04 -12.21 18.04
C THR A 87 4.51 -12.83 16.75
N ILE A 88 4.97 -11.99 15.82
CA ILE A 88 5.44 -12.42 14.50
C ILE A 88 6.95 -12.51 14.55
N TYR A 89 7.50 -13.66 14.17
CA TYR A 89 8.93 -13.85 14.04
C TYR A 89 9.41 -13.37 12.67
N THR A 90 10.64 -12.85 12.64
CA THR A 90 11.29 -12.50 11.38
C THR A 90 11.41 -13.78 10.55
N SER A 91 10.86 -13.77 9.35
CA SER A 91 11.16 -14.86 8.43
C SER A 91 12.53 -14.55 7.83
N ASN A 92 13.51 -15.41 8.06
CA ASN A 92 14.71 -15.48 7.22
C ASN A 92 14.30 -16.06 5.85
N SER A 93 13.35 -15.40 5.18
CA SER A 93 12.86 -15.84 3.89
C SER A 93 13.88 -15.44 2.83
N LEU A 94 14.81 -16.36 2.59
CA LEU A 94 15.54 -16.42 1.34
C LEU A 94 14.50 -16.37 0.20
N ASN A 95 14.65 -15.36 -0.66
CA ASN A 95 14.05 -15.23 -2.00
C ASN A 95 12.51 -15.24 -2.15
N ASN A 96 11.81 -14.31 -1.49
CA ASN A 96 10.46 -13.86 -1.86
C ASN A 96 10.42 -12.93 -3.10
N TRP A 97 11.40 -13.04 -4.01
CA TRP A 97 11.49 -12.19 -5.22
C TRP A 97 10.20 -12.22 -6.04
N THR A 98 9.51 -13.36 -6.13
CA THR A 98 8.23 -13.50 -6.86
C THR A 98 7.10 -12.67 -6.24
N LYS A 99 6.96 -12.67 -4.91
CA LYS A 99 5.99 -11.80 -4.22
C LYS A 99 6.36 -10.33 -4.41
N LYS A 100 7.65 -9.98 -4.28
CA LYS A 100 8.15 -8.62 -4.45
C LYS A 100 7.97 -8.10 -5.88
N THR A 101 8.29 -8.90 -6.90
CA THR A 101 8.10 -8.51 -8.30
C THR A 101 6.64 -8.36 -8.63
N ARG A 102 5.76 -9.27 -8.18
CA ARG A 102 4.32 -9.13 -8.38
C ARG A 102 3.80 -7.83 -7.78
N LYS A 103 4.18 -7.50 -6.54
CA LYS A 103 3.81 -6.23 -5.90
C LYS A 103 4.36 -5.03 -6.66
N ASN A 104 5.61 -5.07 -7.09
CA ASN A 104 6.22 -3.98 -7.86
C ASN A 104 5.53 -3.76 -9.21
N VAL A 105 5.17 -4.83 -9.91
CA VAL A 105 4.43 -4.77 -11.18
C VAL A 105 3.01 -4.24 -10.93
N GLU A 106 2.34 -4.73 -9.89
CA GLU A 106 1.00 -4.25 -9.51
C GLU A 106 1.01 -2.75 -9.18
N MET A 107 1.98 -2.30 -8.37
CA MET A 107 2.18 -0.87 -8.08
C MET A 107 2.51 -0.08 -9.34
N GLY A 108 3.38 -0.60 -10.21
CA GLY A 108 3.74 0.04 -11.47
C GLY A 108 2.54 0.23 -12.41
N ILE A 109 1.70 -0.80 -12.57
CA ILE A 109 0.46 -0.72 -13.37
C ILE A 109 -0.49 0.30 -12.74
N ARG A 110 -0.64 0.25 -11.43
CA ARG A 110 -1.53 1.11 -10.64
C ARG A 110 -1.15 2.59 -10.70
N GLU A 111 0.14 2.92 -10.83
CA GLU A 111 0.61 4.29 -10.84
C GLU A 111 0.84 4.86 -12.25
N ASN A 112 1.30 4.03 -13.20
CA ASN A 112 1.73 4.48 -14.53
C ASN A 112 0.68 4.26 -15.62
N HIS A 113 -0.17 3.24 -15.52
CA HIS A 113 -1.16 2.97 -16.57
C HIS A 113 -2.34 3.94 -16.43
N LEU A 114 -2.55 4.83 -17.41
CA LEU A 114 -3.58 5.89 -17.34
C LEU A 114 -4.93 5.36 -16.83
N TRP A 115 -5.44 4.29 -17.42
CA TRP A 115 -6.79 3.79 -17.12
C TRP A 115 -6.87 3.09 -15.76
N ALA A 116 -5.97 2.13 -15.48
CA ALA A 116 -5.92 1.43 -14.19
C ALA A 116 -5.65 2.39 -13.02
N SER A 117 -4.88 3.47 -13.26
CA SER A 117 -4.54 4.46 -12.24
C SER A 117 -5.69 5.37 -11.80
N VAL A 118 -6.79 5.43 -12.56
CA VAL A 118 -8.00 6.17 -12.15
C VAL A 118 -8.74 5.41 -11.04
N PHE A 119 -8.88 4.09 -11.20
CA PHE A 119 -9.68 3.24 -10.31
C PHE A 119 -8.90 2.70 -9.11
N ILE A 120 -7.63 2.34 -9.31
CA ILE A 120 -6.84 1.61 -8.31
C ILE A 120 -5.80 2.54 -7.66
N ARG A 121 -5.91 3.87 -7.78
CA ARG A 121 -4.90 4.82 -7.27
C ARG A 121 -4.46 4.50 -5.83
N HIS A 122 -3.15 4.48 -5.62
CA HIS A 122 -2.58 4.41 -4.28
C HIS A 122 -2.87 5.68 -3.46
N PRO A 123 -3.30 5.59 -2.18
CA PRO A 123 -3.66 6.75 -1.37
C PRO A 123 -2.57 7.84 -1.28
N ARG A 124 -1.28 7.45 -1.37
CA ARG A 124 -0.13 8.38 -1.33
C ARG A 124 0.26 9.02 -2.67
N SER A 125 -0.37 8.69 -3.80
CA SER A 125 0.00 9.29 -5.09
C SER A 125 -0.30 10.81 -5.08
N PRO A 126 0.60 11.70 -5.53
CA PRO A 126 0.37 13.15 -5.46
C PRO A 126 -0.75 13.65 -6.40
N ILE A 127 -1.04 12.91 -7.48
CA ILE A 127 -2.02 13.30 -8.51
C ILE A 127 -3.42 12.82 -8.11
N THR A 128 -4.39 13.72 -8.01
CA THR A 128 -5.78 13.42 -7.63
C THR A 128 -6.52 12.61 -8.71
N ARG A 129 -7.56 11.85 -8.30
CA ARG A 129 -8.39 11.04 -9.23
C ARG A 129 -8.99 11.89 -10.36
N CYS A 130 -9.44 13.11 -10.04
CA CYS A 130 -10.03 14.04 -11.00
C CYS A 130 -9.00 14.49 -12.05
N GLN A 131 -7.75 14.76 -11.64
CA GLN A 131 -6.67 15.11 -12.57
C GLN A 131 -6.33 13.96 -13.52
N ARG A 132 -6.31 12.72 -13.04
CA ARG A 132 -6.09 11.54 -13.91
C ARG A 132 -7.24 11.34 -14.90
N LEU A 133 -8.47 11.57 -14.45
CA LEU A 133 -9.66 11.51 -15.31
C LEU A 133 -9.65 12.59 -16.40
N SER A 134 -9.21 13.82 -16.10
CA SER A 134 -9.07 14.85 -17.11
C SER A 134 -8.04 14.51 -18.19
N VAL A 135 -6.90 13.91 -17.79
CA VAL A 135 -5.89 13.45 -18.75
C VAL A 135 -6.47 12.32 -19.62
N MET A 136 -7.17 11.36 -19.01
CA MET A 136 -7.85 10.28 -19.74
C MET A 136 -8.85 10.82 -20.77
N LEU A 137 -9.71 11.76 -20.38
CA LEU A 137 -10.68 12.39 -21.27
C LEU A 137 -9.99 13.13 -22.43
N CYS A 138 -8.91 13.86 -22.15
CA CYS A 138 -8.11 14.52 -23.18
C CYS A 138 -7.52 13.52 -24.18
N THR A 139 -6.96 12.39 -23.70
CA THR A 139 -6.41 11.36 -24.59
C THR A 139 -7.48 10.74 -25.51
N ILE A 140 -8.70 10.52 -25.00
CA ILE A 140 -9.81 10.02 -25.81
C ILE A 140 -10.22 11.04 -26.88
N LEU A 141 -10.37 12.31 -26.51
CA LEU A 141 -10.73 13.37 -27.46
C LEU A 141 -9.68 13.54 -28.56
N CYS A 142 -8.38 13.50 -28.21
CA CYS A 142 -7.30 13.56 -29.19
C CYS A 142 -7.30 12.36 -30.15
N LEU A 143 -7.60 11.15 -29.65
CA LEU A 143 -7.77 9.96 -30.50
C LEU A 143 -8.95 10.10 -31.45
N MET A 144 -10.08 10.61 -30.97
CA MET A 144 -11.26 10.88 -31.81
C MET A 144 -10.98 11.93 -32.90
N LEU A 145 -10.33 13.04 -32.55
CA LEU A 145 -9.93 14.07 -33.51
C LEU A 145 -8.94 13.53 -34.55
N SER A 146 -7.97 12.74 -34.11
CA SER A 146 -7.04 12.08 -35.02
C SER A 146 -7.77 11.14 -35.98
N SER A 147 -8.72 10.34 -35.48
CA SER A 147 -9.53 9.47 -36.33
C SER A 147 -10.34 10.25 -37.37
N MET A 148 -10.92 11.41 -37.00
CA MET A 148 -11.63 12.29 -37.94
C MET A 148 -10.71 12.87 -39.01
N MET A 149 -9.52 13.34 -38.61
CA MET A 149 -8.52 13.90 -39.54
C MET A 149 -8.07 12.91 -40.63
N PHE A 150 -8.06 11.61 -40.33
CA PHE A 150 -7.66 10.57 -41.28
C PHE A 150 -8.85 9.87 -41.96
N TYR A 151 -10.09 10.15 -41.56
CA TYR A 151 -11.29 9.55 -42.13
C TYR A 151 -11.55 10.02 -43.57
N GLU A 152 -11.31 11.30 -43.86
CA GLU A 152 -11.63 11.90 -45.17
C GLU A 152 -10.61 11.55 -46.27
N LYS A 153 -9.35 11.31 -45.93
CA LYS A 153 -8.29 10.95 -46.90
C LYS A 153 -8.50 9.59 -47.59
N VAL A 154 -9.35 8.73 -47.05
CA VAL A 154 -9.65 7.40 -47.63
C VAL A 154 -10.68 7.49 -48.76
N HIS A 155 -11.62 8.45 -48.69
CA HIS A 155 -12.70 8.57 -49.66
C HIS A 155 -12.37 9.40 -50.91
N THR A 156 -11.21 10.08 -50.95
CA THR A 156 -10.80 10.92 -52.09
C THR A 156 -9.92 10.19 -53.12
N ASN A 157 -9.63 8.90 -52.93
CA ASN A 157 -8.80 8.10 -53.84
C ASN A 157 -9.59 7.02 -54.61
N GLU A 158 -10.92 7.07 -54.57
CA GLU A 158 -11.83 6.40 -55.54
C GLU A 158 -12.31 7.41 -56.58
#